data_AF-A0A814FXH0-F1
#
_entry.id   AF-A0A814FXH0-F1
#
_cell.length_a   1.000
_cell.length_b   1.000
_cell.length_c   1.000
_cell.angle_alpha   90.00
_cell.angle_beta   90.00
_cell.angle_gamma   90.00
#
_symmetry.space_group_name_H-M   'P 1'
#
loop_
_entity.id
_entity.type
_entity.pdbx_description
1 polymer ?
#
loop_
_entity_poly.entity_id
_entity_poly.type
_entity_poly.pdbx_seq_one_letter_code
_entity_poly.pdbx_strand_id
1 'polypeptide(L)'
;SFLYVFFYFLLSIIGNFTFFVFAIHLLDVAISVKALSTILKSITHNGRQLLLTIMLMAVVVYLYTVIIFNFFRKFYTKEEDEEREENCKDMFTCFKFYLYSGIRAGGGIGDELESPNDDPLELYRIVFDIMFFFFIIVILLAII
;
A
#
# COMPACT_ATOMS: atom_id res chain seq x y z
N SER A 1 -0.80 29.41 -11.93
CA SER A 1 0.36 29.85 -12.74
C SER A 1 1.47 30.43 -11.86
N PHE A 2 1.26 31.55 -11.16
CA PHE A 2 2.30 32.16 -10.30
C PHE A 2 2.88 31.21 -9.23
N LEU A 3 2.03 30.54 -8.45
CA LEU A 3 2.47 29.61 -7.40
C LEU A 3 3.33 28.46 -7.94
N TYR A 4 2.99 27.96 -9.14
CA TYR A 4 3.73 26.89 -9.81
C TYR A 4 5.15 27.35 -10.18
N VAL A 5 5.28 28.50 -10.84
CA VAL A 5 6.58 29.08 -11.23
C VAL A 5 7.42 29.43 -10.00
N PHE A 6 6.78 29.92 -8.92
CA PHE A 6 7.45 30.19 -7.65
C PHE A 6 8.07 28.91 -7.04
N PHE A 7 7.32 27.81 -6.96
CA PHE A 7 7.85 26.53 -6.48
C PHE A 7 8.92 25.96 -7.42
N TYR A 8 8.76 26.10 -8.73
CA TYR A 8 9.76 25.68 -9.71
C TYR A 8 11.10 26.42 -9.48
N PHE A 9 11.05 27.75 -9.27
CA PHE A 9 12.22 28.55 -8.95
C PHE A 9 12.85 28.15 -7.60
N LEU A 10 12.03 27.91 -6.57
CA LEU A 10 12.50 27.43 -5.27
C LEU A 10 13.24 26.09 -5.40
N LEU A 11 12.68 25.14 -6.15
CA LEU A 11 13.30 23.84 -6.43
C LEU A 11 14.62 23.98 -7.20
N SER A 12 14.74 24.95 -8.10
CA SER A 12 15.99 25.24 -8.81
C SER A 12 17.09 25.75 -7.86
N ILE A 13 16.75 26.58 -6.87
CA ILE A 13 17.71 27.02 -5.82
C ILE A 13 18.15 25.84 -4.96
N ILE A 14 17.20 24.99 -4.53
CA ILE A 14 17.48 23.81 -3.71
C ILE A 14 18.31 22.77 -4.48
N GLY A 15 18.09 22.65 -5.80
CA GLY A 15 18.86 21.76 -6.68
C GLY A 15 20.36 22.03 -6.70
N ASN A 16 20.77 23.27 -6.42
CA ASN A 16 22.19 23.61 -6.32
C ASN A 16 22.89 22.93 -5.12
N PHE A 17 22.13 22.60 -4.06
CA PHE A 17 22.65 21.85 -2.91
C PHE A 17 22.61 20.34 -3.12
N THR A 18 21.68 19.83 -3.92
CA THR A 18 21.49 18.39 -4.14
C THR A 18 21.12 18.09 -5.59
N PHE A 19 22.00 17.39 -6.31
CA PHE A 19 21.82 17.09 -7.74
C PHE A 19 20.51 16.34 -8.08
N PHE A 20 19.99 15.54 -7.14
CA PHE A 20 18.75 14.78 -7.34
C PHE A 20 17.51 15.68 -7.54
N VAL A 21 17.49 16.88 -6.95
CA VAL A 21 16.33 17.79 -7.05
C VAL A 21 16.18 18.37 -8.46
N PHE A 22 17.24 18.39 -9.27
CA PHE A 22 17.09 18.72 -10.69
C PHE A 22 16.22 17.70 -11.45
N ALA A 23 16.19 16.43 -11.04
CA ALA A 23 15.33 15.42 -11.66
C ALA A 23 13.82 15.72 -11.48
N ILE A 24 13.44 16.44 -10.42
CA ILE A 24 12.04 16.83 -10.19
C ILE A 24 11.53 17.80 -11.26
N HIS A 25 12.41 18.60 -11.87
CA HIS A 25 12.05 19.55 -12.92
C HIS A 25 11.54 18.84 -14.19
N LEU A 26 11.91 17.56 -14.38
CA LEU A 26 11.38 16.73 -15.48
C LEU A 26 9.86 16.52 -15.39
N LEU A 27 9.25 16.66 -14.20
CA LEU A 27 7.81 16.57 -14.01
C LEU A 27 7.04 17.70 -14.75
N ASP A 28 7.70 18.80 -15.09
CA ASP A 28 7.11 19.89 -15.89
C ASP A 28 6.66 19.41 -17.28
N VAL A 29 7.29 18.38 -17.85
CA VAL A 29 6.86 17.74 -19.10
C VAL A 29 5.42 17.22 -18.99
N ALA A 30 5.03 16.68 -17.83
CA ALA A 30 3.68 16.15 -17.60
C ALA A 30 2.60 17.25 -17.56
N ILE A 31 2.97 18.49 -17.22
CA ILE A 31 2.04 19.62 -17.09
C ILE A 31 2.02 20.45 -18.38
N SER A 32 3.16 20.61 -19.05
CA SER A 32 3.31 21.37 -20.29
C SER A 32 2.69 20.69 -21.51
N VAL A 33 2.68 19.35 -21.57
CA VAL A 33 2.05 18.60 -22.66
C VAL A 33 0.54 18.45 -22.42
N LYS A 34 -0.27 18.98 -23.35
CA LYS A 34 -1.74 18.98 -23.24
C LYS A 34 -2.36 17.59 -23.04
N ALA A 35 -1.79 16.56 -23.68
CA ALA A 35 -2.26 15.18 -23.52
C ALA A 35 -2.06 14.67 -22.08
N LEU A 36 -0.85 14.82 -21.52
CA LEU A 36 -0.52 14.40 -20.15
C LEU A 36 -1.29 15.19 -19.09
N SER A 37 -1.44 16.50 -19.28
CA SER A 37 -2.24 17.36 -18.41
C SER A 37 -3.71 16.91 -18.35
N THR A 38 -4.26 16.45 -19.48
CA THR A 38 -5.63 15.92 -19.54
C THR A 38 -5.75 14.62 -18.75
N ILE A 39 -4.78 13.71 -18.86
CA ILE A 39 -4.74 12.46 -18.09
C ILE A 39 -4.66 12.76 -16.58
N LEU A 40 -3.75 13.63 -16.16
CA LEU A 40 -3.63 14.05 -14.75
C LEU A 40 -4.91 14.70 -14.23
N LYS A 41 -5.55 15.53 -15.06
CA LYS A 41 -6.82 16.15 -14.71
C LYS A 41 -7.94 15.12 -14.57
N SER A 42 -7.95 14.07 -15.38
CA SER A 42 -8.92 12.98 -15.27
C SER A 42 -8.82 12.24 -13.93
N ILE A 43 -7.60 11.95 -13.47
CA ILE A 43 -7.37 11.30 -12.17
C ILE A 43 -7.77 12.23 -11.02
N THR A 44 -7.37 13.50 -11.10
CA THR A 44 -7.62 14.49 -10.03
C THR A 44 -9.04 15.03 -9.99
N HIS A 45 -9.82 14.88 -11.08
CA HIS A 45 -11.21 15.33 -11.15
C HIS A 45 -12.08 14.69 -10.07
N ASN A 46 -11.86 13.40 -9.81
CA ASN A 46 -12.58 12.63 -8.79
C ASN A 46 -11.74 12.39 -7.52
N GLY A 47 -10.74 13.25 -7.27
CA GLY A 47 -9.75 13.04 -6.20
C GLY A 47 -10.34 12.85 -4.80
N ARG A 48 -11.51 13.46 -4.51
CA ARG A 48 -12.22 13.22 -3.25
C ARG A 48 -12.69 11.77 -3.10
N GLN A 49 -13.25 11.20 -4.17
CA GLN A 49 -13.72 9.81 -4.15
C GLN A 49 -12.52 8.86 -4.03
N LEU A 50 -11.45 9.10 -4.78
CA LEU A 50 -10.21 8.33 -4.68
C LEU A 50 -9.66 8.33 -3.25
N LEU A 51 -9.59 9.49 -2.60
CA LEU A 51 -9.12 9.61 -1.21
C LEU A 51 -10.03 8.87 -0.22
N LEU A 52 -11.36 8.93 -0.40
CA LEU A 52 -12.30 8.18 0.42
C LEU A 52 -12.13 6.66 0.24
N THR A 53 -11.89 6.18 -0.98
CA THR A 53 -11.65 4.75 -1.25
C THR A 53 -10.34 4.28 -0.62
N ILE A 54 -9.25 5.07 -0.70
CA ILE A 54 -7.98 4.76 -0.04
C ILE A 54 -8.16 4.72 1.48
N MET A 55 -8.92 5.66 2.05
CA MET A 55 -9.24 5.67 3.49
C MET A 55 -10.05 4.44 3.89
N LEU A 56 -11.07 4.07 3.11
CA LEU A 56 -11.86 2.86 3.34
C LEU A 56 -10.96 1.61 3.29
N MET A 57 -10.07 1.52 2.30
CA MET A 57 -9.12 0.42 2.18
C MET A 57 -8.23 0.30 3.43
N ALA A 58 -7.67 1.40 3.91
CA ALA A 58 -6.85 1.39 5.12
C ALA A 58 -7.64 0.93 6.36
N VAL A 59 -8.91 1.34 6.48
CA VAL A 59 -9.81 0.89 7.57
C VAL A 59 -10.06 -0.60 7.48
N VAL A 60 -10.40 -1.12 6.30
CA VAL A 60 -10.66 -2.56 6.14
C VAL A 60 -9.40 -3.36 6.44
N VAL A 61 -8.25 -2.98 5.88
CA VAL A 61 -6.96 -3.65 6.14
C VAL A 61 -6.61 -3.63 7.64
N TYR A 62 -6.91 -2.55 8.35
CA TYR A 62 -6.72 -2.47 9.80
C TYR A 62 -7.60 -3.48 10.55
N LEU A 63 -8.87 -3.62 10.17
CA LEU A 63 -9.77 -4.63 10.77
C LEU A 63 -9.26 -6.05 10.57
N TYR A 64 -8.80 -6.38 9.35
CA TYR A 64 -8.14 -7.67 9.09
C TYR A 64 -6.93 -7.82 10.03
N THR A 65 -6.03 -6.83 10.09
CA THR A 65 -4.84 -6.85 10.95
C THR A 65 -5.19 -7.11 12.42
N VAL A 66 -6.25 -6.51 12.95
CA VAL A 66 -6.69 -6.74 14.35
C VAL A 66 -7.07 -8.21 14.55
N ILE A 67 -7.82 -8.80 13.63
CA ILE A 67 -8.24 -10.21 13.71
C ILE A 67 -7.00 -11.11 13.73
N ILE A 68 -6.05 -10.88 12.83
CA ILE A 68 -4.80 -11.66 12.77
C ILE A 68 -3.98 -11.52 14.04
N PHE A 69 -3.78 -10.29 14.50
CA PHE A 69 -2.96 -10.02 15.68
C PHE A 69 -3.49 -10.72 16.93
N ASN A 70 -4.81 -10.87 17.06
CA ASN A 70 -5.44 -11.53 18.20
C ASN A 70 -5.53 -13.06 18.04
N PHE A 71 -5.88 -13.56 16.85
CA PHE A 71 -6.24 -14.97 16.66
C PHE A 71 -5.18 -15.78 15.90
N PHE A 72 -4.50 -15.17 14.94
CA PHE A 72 -3.60 -15.86 14.00
C PHE A 72 -2.13 -15.50 14.16
N ARG A 73 -1.75 -14.76 15.21
CA ARG A 73 -0.37 -14.24 15.43
C ARG A 73 0.72 -15.30 15.28
N LYS A 74 0.46 -16.54 15.72
CA LYS A 74 1.41 -17.66 15.64
C LYS A 74 1.86 -18.01 14.22
N PHE A 75 1.06 -17.70 13.20
CA PHE A 75 1.38 -17.97 11.79
C PHE A 75 2.29 -16.90 11.16
N TYR A 76 2.56 -15.80 11.87
CA TYR A 76 3.32 -14.64 11.38
C TYR A 76 4.66 -14.49 12.09
N THR A 77 4.99 -15.46 12.94
CA THR A 77 6.27 -15.59 13.63
C THR A 77 7.02 -16.75 12.99
N LYS A 78 7.99 -16.45 12.11
CA LYS A 78 8.87 -17.48 11.52
C LYS A 78 9.92 -17.90 12.56
N GLU A 79 10.11 -19.21 12.72
CA GLU A 79 11.06 -19.78 13.69
C GLU A 79 12.45 -20.10 13.10
N GLU A 80 12.68 -19.87 11.80
CA GLU A 80 13.97 -20.22 11.19
C GLU A 80 15.12 -19.27 11.59
N ASP A 81 16.27 -19.89 11.80
CA ASP A 81 17.47 -19.42 12.49
C ASP A 81 18.00 -18.01 12.12
N GLU A 82 18.48 -17.33 13.16
CA GLU A 82 19.34 -16.13 13.21
C GLU A 82 18.75 -14.73 12.87
N GLU A 83 17.63 -14.58 12.17
CA GLU A 83 16.92 -13.29 12.06
C GLU A 83 15.40 -13.45 12.24
N ARG A 84 14.92 -13.23 13.46
CA ARG A 84 13.48 -13.21 13.81
C ARG A 84 12.72 -12.08 13.11
N GLU A 85 12.38 -12.27 11.83
CA GLU A 85 11.41 -11.46 11.09
C GLU A 85 9.98 -11.83 11.51
N GLU A 86 9.63 -11.48 12.74
CA GLU A 86 8.25 -11.56 13.20
C GLU A 86 7.46 -10.38 12.63
N ASN A 87 6.79 -10.62 11.49
CA ASN A 87 6.00 -9.62 10.77
C ASN A 87 4.86 -9.01 11.62
N CYS A 88 4.47 -9.68 12.71
CA CYS A 88 3.43 -9.24 13.63
C CYS A 88 3.86 -9.29 15.12
N LYS A 89 5.03 -8.72 15.46
CA LYS A 89 5.44 -8.39 16.85
C LYS A 89 4.50 -7.37 17.51
N ASP A 90 4.37 -6.23 16.83
CA ASP A 90 3.56 -5.09 17.24
C ASP A 90 2.42 -4.88 16.25
N MET A 91 1.31 -4.31 16.73
CA MET A 91 0.14 -4.00 15.89
C MET A 91 0.50 -3.13 14.68
N PHE A 92 1.39 -2.15 14.87
CA PHE A 92 1.82 -1.26 13.79
C PHE A 92 2.68 -1.99 12.74
N THR A 93 3.54 -2.90 13.17
CA THR A 93 4.37 -3.71 12.26
C THR A 93 3.50 -4.65 11.44
N CYS A 94 2.52 -5.29 12.08
CA CYS A 94 1.54 -6.15 11.41
C CYS A 94 0.71 -5.35 10.38
N PHE A 95 0.25 -4.15 10.75
CA PHE A 95 -0.52 -3.30 9.82
C PHE A 95 0.32 -2.87 8.60
N LYS A 96 1.58 -2.49 8.81
CA LYS A 96 2.52 -2.18 7.71
C LYS A 96 2.74 -3.38 6.80
N PHE A 97 2.91 -4.57 7.36
CA PHE A 97 3.08 -5.80 6.60
C PHE A 97 1.87 -6.07 5.68
N TYR A 98 0.65 -5.90 6.20
CA TYR A 98 -0.57 -6.05 5.40
C TYR A 98 -0.74 -4.97 4.32
N LEU A 99 -0.39 -3.73 4.61
CA LEU A 99 -0.42 -2.64 3.63
C LEU A 99 0.60 -2.84 2.51
N TYR A 100 1.78 -3.36 2.83
CA TYR A 100 2.87 -3.47 1.88
C TYR A 100 2.86 -4.81 1.12
N SER A 101 2.90 -5.93 1.84
CA SER A 101 2.95 -7.26 1.26
C SER A 101 1.55 -7.76 0.91
N GLY A 102 0.57 -7.58 1.80
CA GLY A 102 -0.79 -8.08 1.58
C GLY A 102 -1.50 -7.50 0.36
N ILE A 103 -1.40 -6.20 0.13
CA ILE A 103 -2.03 -5.53 -1.02
C ILE A 103 -1.27 -5.80 -2.34
N ARG A 104 0.05 -6.05 -2.26
CA ARG A 104 0.91 -6.19 -3.44
C ARG A 104 1.07 -7.64 -3.91
N ALA A 105 0.85 -8.62 -3.04
CA ALA A 105 0.89 -10.02 -3.39
C ALA A 105 -0.28 -10.36 -4.33
N GLY A 106 0.03 -10.97 -5.48
CA GLY A 106 -0.93 -11.20 -6.57
C GLY A 106 -2.10 -12.12 -6.19
N GLY A 107 -1.90 -13.07 -5.27
CA GLY A 107 -2.92 -13.95 -4.70
C GLY A 107 -3.43 -13.51 -3.31
N GLY A 108 -3.00 -12.34 -2.82
CA GLY A 108 -3.29 -11.88 -1.46
C GLY A 108 -2.28 -12.37 -0.43
N ILE A 109 -2.61 -12.23 0.85
CA ILE A 109 -1.64 -12.45 1.94
C ILE A 109 -1.17 -13.91 2.08
N GLY A 110 -1.96 -14.87 1.60
CA GLY A 110 -1.63 -16.30 1.65
C GLY A 110 -0.35 -16.66 0.91
N ASP A 111 0.07 -15.86 -0.09
CA ASP A 111 1.30 -16.10 -0.88
C ASP A 111 2.60 -15.84 -0.08
N GLU A 112 2.53 -14.96 0.93
CA GLU A 112 3.70 -14.51 1.72
C GLU A 112 3.88 -15.31 3.02
N LEU A 113 2.89 -16.13 3.36
CA LEU A 113 2.83 -16.87 4.62
C LEU A 113 3.04 -18.36 4.38
N GLU A 114 3.54 -19.05 5.41
CA GLU A 114 3.71 -20.50 5.36
C GLU A 114 2.37 -21.22 5.31
N SER A 115 2.34 -22.39 4.65
CA SER A 115 1.13 -23.18 4.49
C SER A 115 0.49 -23.50 5.86
N PRO A 116 -0.85 -23.36 6.02
CA PRO A 116 -1.55 -23.55 7.28
C PRO A 116 -1.75 -25.04 7.69
N ASN A 117 -1.05 -25.97 7.05
CA ASN A 117 -1.26 -27.41 7.20
C ASN A 117 -1.03 -27.86 8.65
N ASP A 118 -1.79 -28.84 9.09
CA ASP A 118 -1.67 -29.51 10.40
C ASP A 118 -2.08 -28.66 11.63
N ASP A 119 -2.77 -27.53 11.42
CA ASP A 119 -3.26 -26.66 12.49
C ASP A 119 -4.80 -26.70 12.64
N PRO A 120 -5.38 -26.73 13.87
CA PRO A 120 -6.85 -26.75 14.03
C PRO A 120 -7.55 -25.49 13.52
N LEU A 121 -6.79 -24.42 13.25
CA LEU A 121 -7.28 -23.15 12.70
C LEU A 121 -7.11 -23.05 11.18
N GLU A 122 -6.66 -24.13 10.52
CA GLU A 122 -6.39 -24.18 9.08
C GLU A 122 -7.58 -23.67 8.25
N LEU A 123 -8.78 -24.23 8.47
CA LEU A 123 -9.98 -23.85 7.73
C LEU A 123 -10.32 -22.37 7.93
N TYR A 124 -10.21 -21.86 9.16
CA TYR A 124 -10.49 -20.45 9.46
C TYR A 124 -9.49 -19.53 8.77
N ARG A 125 -8.21 -19.92 8.71
CA ARG A 125 -7.17 -19.17 8.02
C ARG A 125 -7.38 -19.16 6.50
N ILE A 126 -7.71 -20.31 5.89
CA ILE A 126 -8.02 -20.40 4.46
C ILE A 126 -9.21 -19.50 4.10
N VAL A 127 -10.30 -19.56 4.87
CA VAL A 127 -11.46 -18.68 4.64
C VAL A 127 -11.07 -17.22 4.77
N PHE A 128 -10.27 -16.88 5.78
CA PHE A 128 -9.80 -15.53 6.00
C PHE A 128 -8.95 -14.98 4.83
N ASP A 129 -8.00 -15.77 4.33
CA ASP A 129 -7.13 -15.39 3.21
C ASP A 129 -7.94 -15.21 1.91
N ILE A 130 -8.93 -16.08 1.65
CA ILE A 130 -9.86 -15.96 0.51
C ILE A 130 -10.71 -14.68 0.62
N MET A 131 -11.23 -14.38 1.82
CA MET A 131 -12.03 -13.18 2.04
C MET A 131 -11.20 -11.90 1.86
N PHE A 132 -9.95 -11.91 2.34
CA PHE A 132 -9.01 -10.82 2.13
C PHE A 132 -8.74 -10.59 0.64
N PHE A 133 -8.44 -11.65 -0.12
CA PHE A 133 -8.23 -11.59 -1.56
C PHE A 133 -9.45 -11.01 -2.29
N PHE A 134 -10.64 -11.51 -2.00
CA PHE A 134 -11.86 -11.06 -2.66
C PHE A 134 -12.18 -9.58 -2.37
N PHE A 135 -12.17 -9.17 -1.09
CA PHE A 135 -12.55 -7.80 -0.75
C PHE A 135 -11.48 -6.77 -1.08
N ILE A 136 -10.21 -7.04 -0.76
CA ILE A 136 -9.14 -6.05 -0.94
C ILE A 136 -8.64 -6.03 -2.38
N ILE A 137 -8.32 -7.20 -2.94
CA ILE A 137 -7.67 -7.28 -4.26
C ILE A 137 -8.71 -7.22 -5.38
N VAL A 138 -9.78 -8.01 -5.30
CA VAL A 138 -10.77 -8.07 -6.40
C VAL A 138 -11.70 -6.86 -6.39
N ILE A 139 -12.22 -6.45 -5.22
CA ILE A 139 -13.20 -5.37 -5.14
C ILE A 139 -12.52 -4.00 -4.97
N LEU A 140 -11.79 -3.77 -3.89
CA LEU A 140 -11.30 -2.42 -3.57
C LEU A 140 -10.24 -1.92 -4.55
N LEU A 141 -9.31 -2.79 -4.97
CA LEU A 141 -8.30 -2.45 -5.97
C LEU A 141 -8.89 -2.18 -7.35
N ALA A 142 -10.01 -2.81 -7.71
CA ALA A 142 -10.68 -2.55 -8.99
C ALA A 142 -11.48 -1.24 -8.99
N ILE A 143 -11.83 -0.71 -7.81
CA ILE A 143 -12.53 0.57 -7.66
C ILE A 143 -11.55 1.76 -7.75
N ILE A 144 -10.30 1.55 -7.34
CA ILE A 144 -9.20 2.54 -7.39
C ILE A 144 -8.67 2.67 -8.82
#